data_AF-A0A3D2K3A9-F1
#
_entry.id   AF-A0A3D2K3A9-F1
#
_cell.length_a   1.000
_cell.length_b   1.000
_cell.length_c   1.000
_cell.angle_alpha   90.00
_cell.angle_beta   90.00
_cell.angle_gamma   90.00
#
_symmetry.space_group_name_H-M   'P 1'
#
loop_
_entity.id
_entity.type
_entity.pdbx_description
1 polymer ?
#
loop_
_entity_poly.entity_id
_entity_poly.type
_entity_poly.pdbx_seq_one_letter_code
_entity_poly.pdbx_strand_id
1 'polypeptide(L)' 'MQGDMSKILDFVAQVEKLDLEGVEPLTQMSKSVNVMRQDEVANMISKEDALKNAPDANSDYFRVSKFGKKV' A
#
# COMPACT_ATOMS: atom_id res chain seq x y z
N MET A 1 12.21 17.60 -9.95
CA MET A 1 10.86 17.22 -9.43
C MET A 1 9.73 17.73 -10.31
N GLN A 2 9.44 19.03 -10.38
CA GLN A 2 8.34 19.53 -11.26
C GLN A 2 8.57 19.17 -12.73
N GLY A 3 9.75 19.47 -13.29
CA GLY A 3 10.04 19.17 -14.70
C GLY A 3 10.07 17.68 -15.04
N ASP A 4 10.50 16.82 -14.11
CA ASP A 4 10.50 15.36 -14.32
C ASP A 4 9.09 14.78 -14.24
N MET A 5 8.25 15.30 -13.33
CA MET A 5 6.84 14.94 -13.24
C MET A 5 6.09 15.32 -14.52
N SER A 6 6.32 16.51 -15.06
CA SER A 6 5.73 16.93 -16.33
C SER A 6 6.09 15.96 -17.47
N LYS A 7 7.36 15.56 -17.59
CA LYS A 7 7.79 14.59 -18.62
C LYS A 7 7.12 13.22 -18.48
N ILE A 8 6.90 12.75 -17.25
CA ILE A 8 6.21 11.46 -17.00
C ILE A 8 4.75 11.56 -17.43
N LEU A 9 4.07 12.65 -17.10
CA LEU A 9 2.68 12.89 -17.50
C LEU A 9 2.54 12.96 -19.02
N ASP A 10 3.44 13.69 -19.70
CA ASP A 10 3.47 13.78 -21.17
C ASP A 10 3.68 12.41 -21.82
N PHE A 11 4.51 11.54 -21.23
CA PHE A 11 4.73 10.19 -21.72
C PHE A 11 3.48 9.31 -21.57
N VAL A 12 2.78 9.38 -20.44
CA VAL A 12 1.56 8.59 -20.17
C VAL A 12 0.37 9.03 -21.03
N ALA A 13 0.29 10.32 -21.38
CA ALA A 13 -0.76 10.88 -22.24
C ALA A 13 -0.83 10.23 -23.63
N GLN A 14 0.18 9.46 -24.04
CA GLN A 14 0.13 8.66 -25.27
C GLN A 14 -1.03 7.65 -25.29
N VAL A 15 -1.51 7.20 -24.12
CA VAL A 15 -2.65 6.28 -24.01
C VAL A 15 -3.96 6.92 -24.52
N GLU A 16 -4.09 8.25 -24.47
CA GLU A 16 -5.29 8.97 -24.95
C GLU A 16 -5.51 8.86 -26.47
N LYS A 17 -4.49 8.42 -27.22
CA LYS A 17 -4.59 8.18 -28.67
C LYS A 17 -5.31 6.88 -29.01
N LEU A 18 -5.57 6.02 -28.03
CA LEU A 18 -6.22 4.73 -28.22
C LEU A 18 -7.73 4.89 -28.02
N ASP A 19 -8.51 4.31 -28.94
CA ASP A 19 -9.95 4.14 -28.75
C ASP A 19 -10.18 2.95 -27.81
N LEU A 20 -10.69 3.24 -26.61
CA LEU A 20 -10.97 2.27 -25.55
C LEU A 20 -12.48 2.17 -25.26
N GLU A 21 -13.33 2.68 -26.15
CA GLU A 21 -14.78 2.59 -25.97
C GLU A 21 -15.22 1.12 -25.90
N GLY A 22 -15.95 0.77 -24.84
CA GLY A 22 -16.44 -0.61 -24.62
C GLY A 22 -15.37 -1.61 -24.14
N VAL A 23 -14.14 -1.18 -23.87
CA VAL A 23 -13.10 -2.04 -23.28
C VAL A 23 -13.19 -2.00 -21.76
N GLU A 24 -13.57 -3.12 -21.15
CA GLU A 24 -13.62 -3.25 -19.69
C GLU A 24 -12.21 -3.18 -19.06
N PRO A 25 -12.01 -2.37 -18.00
CA PRO A 25 -10.73 -2.28 -17.32
C PRO A 25 -10.28 -3.62 -16.72
N LEU A 26 -9.01 -3.95 -16.91
CA LEU A 26 -8.41 -5.13 -16.31
C LEU A 26 -8.02 -4.84 -14.85
N THR A 27 -8.78 -5.40 -13.90
CA THR A 27 -8.58 -5.18 -12.45
C THR A 27 -7.68 -6.23 -11.82
N GLN A 28 -7.76 -7.48 -12.30
CA GLN A 28 -6.99 -8.61 -11.77
C GLN A 28 -6.76 -9.64 -12.89
N MET A 29 -5.55 -10.21 -12.93
CA MET A 29 -5.19 -11.24 -13.91
C MET A 29 -5.74 -12.63 -13.53
N SER A 30 -5.98 -12.88 -12.24
CA SER A 30 -6.49 -14.17 -11.76
C SER A 30 -8.02 -14.21 -11.77
N LYS A 31 -8.55 -15.43 -11.92
CA LYS A 31 -9.99 -15.71 -11.94
C LYS A 31 -10.60 -15.81 -10.52
N SER A 32 -9.86 -15.38 -9.51
CA SER A 32 -10.23 -15.57 -8.11
C SER A 32 -11.33 -14.59 -7.72
N VAL A 33 -12.47 -15.12 -7.29
CA VAL A 33 -13.61 -14.32 -6.86
C VAL A 33 -13.93 -14.69 -5.41
N ASN A 34 -14.08 -13.69 -4.54
CA ASN A 34 -14.48 -13.87 -3.14
C ASN A 34 -13.64 -14.90 -2.37
N VAL A 35 -12.31 -14.80 -2.46
CA VAL A 35 -11.40 -15.66 -1.68
C VAL A 35 -11.40 -15.20 -0.23
N MET A 36 -12.26 -15.81 0.58
CA MET A 36 -12.41 -15.49 2.00
C MET A 36 -11.49 -16.34 2.87
N ARG A 37 -11.04 -15.76 3.99
CA ARG A 37 -10.33 -16.47 5.06
C ARG A 37 -11.33 -17.12 6.02
N GLN A 38 -11.05 -18.32 6.50
CA GLN A 38 -11.80 -18.96 7.60
C GLN A 38 -11.69 -18.14 8.89
N ASP A 39 -12.74 -18.14 9.70
CA ASP A 39 -12.78 -17.39 10.96
C ASP A 39 -12.14 -18.17 12.12
N GLU A 40 -10.83 -18.37 12.02
CA GLU A 40 -10.05 -19.13 13.01
C GLU A 40 -8.87 -18.29 13.54
N VAL A 41 -8.47 -18.56 14.78
CA VAL A 41 -7.29 -17.94 15.40
C VAL A 41 -6.03 -18.54 14.79
N ALA A 42 -5.14 -17.69 14.29
CA ALA A 42 -3.85 -18.09 13.75
C ALA A 42 -2.71 -17.86 14.74
N ASN A 43 -1.55 -18.47 14.47
CA ASN A 43 -0.32 -18.28 15.23
C ASN A 43 0.08 -16.79 15.19
N MET A 44 -0.10 -16.08 16.30
CA MET A 44 0.32 -14.70 16.45
C MET A 44 1.84 -14.65 16.66
N ILE A 45 2.51 -13.69 16.03
CA ILE A 45 3.94 -13.44 16.25
C ILE A 45 4.20 -13.05 17.71
N SER A 46 5.40 -13.33 18.21
CA SER A 46 5.77 -12.87 19.55
C SER A 46 5.87 -11.34 19.59
N LYS A 47 5.67 -10.76 20.77
CA LYS A 47 5.81 -9.31 20.97
C LYS A 47 7.23 -8.83 20.65
N GLU A 48 8.24 -9.62 20.99
CA GLU A 48 9.64 -9.33 20.70
C GLU A 48 9.88 -9.27 19.18
N ASP A 49 9.37 -10.26 18.43
CA ASP A 49 9.48 -10.27 16.97
C ASP A 49 8.73 -9.10 16.32
N ALA A 50 7.56 -8.76 16.87
CA ALA A 50 6.76 -7.64 16.39
C ALA A 50 7.48 -6.29 16.55
N LEU A 51 8.21 -6.10 17.65
CA LEU A 51 8.91 -4.83 17.97
C LEU A 51 10.32 -4.74 17.39
N LYS A 52 10.88 -5.85 16.89
CA LYS A 52 12.28 -5.95 16.43
C LYS A 52 12.72 -4.86 15.44
N ASN A 53 11.82 -4.45 14.54
CA ASN A 53 12.10 -3.44 13.51
C ASN A 53 11.55 -2.05 13.83
N ALA A 54 11.02 -1.83 15.04
CA ALA A 54 10.50 -0.54 15.45
C ALA A 54 11.65 0.48 15.52
N PRO A 55 11.58 1.63 14.81
CA PRO A 55 12.57 2.70 14.96
C PRO A 55 12.62 3.26 16.37
N ASP A 56 11.46 3.31 17.02
CA ASP A 56 11.33 3.67 18.42
C ASP A 56 10.22 2.85 19.10
N ALA A 57 10.59 2.12 20.16
CA ALA A 57 9.68 1.31 20.96
C ALA A 57 10.11 1.30 22.43
N ASN A 58 9.21 0.89 23.31
CA ASN A 58 9.53 0.45 24.67
C ASN A 58 9.33 -1.06 24.78
N SER A 59 9.20 -1.61 26.01
CA SER A 59 9.03 -3.04 26.24
C SER A 59 7.80 -3.65 25.55
N ASP A 60 6.76 -2.85 25.32
CA ASP A 60 5.45 -3.36 24.94
C ASP A 60 4.79 -2.62 23.78
N TYR A 61 5.28 -1.44 23.42
CA TYR A 61 4.60 -0.50 22.52
C TYR A 61 5.57 0.18 21.55
N PHE A 62 5.07 0.46 20.34
CA PHE A 62 5.68 1.40 19.40
C PHE A 62 5.51 2.83 19.94
N ARG A 63 6.58 3.62 19.96
CA ARG A 63 6.53 5.01 20.41
C ARG A 63 6.36 5.93 19.21
N VAL A 64 5.41 6.87 19.34
CA VAL A 64 5.15 7.91 18.35
C VAL A 64 5.05 9.26 19.06
N SER A 65 5.36 10.33 18.33
CA SER A 65 5.16 11.69 18.84
C SER A 65 3.68 11.93 19.14
N LYS A 66 3.41 12.39 20.37
CA LYS A 66 2.06 12.85 20.74
C LYS A 66 1.68 14.01 19.81
N PHE A 67 0.46 13.97 19.26
CA PHE A 67 -0.09 15.02 18.41
C PHE A 67 0.21 16.41 18.99
N GLY A 68 0.82 17.29 18.18
CA GLY A 68 1.12 18.67 18.55
C GLY A 68 2.55 18.98 18.98
N LYS A 69 3.44 17.99 19.14
CA LYS A 69 4.90 18.29 19.13
C LYS A 69 5.36 18.40 17.68
N LYS A 70 5.48 19.64 17.18
CA LYS A 70 6.38 19.93 16.06
C LYS A 70 7.78 19.50 16.49
N VAL A 71 8.36 18.54 15.77
CA VAL A 71 9.81 18.37 15.70
C VAL A 71 10.35 19.54 14.87
#